data_AF-A0A699YY78-F1
#
_entry.id   AF-A0A699YY78-F1
#
_cell.length_a   1.000
_cell.length_b   1.000
_cell.length_c   1.000
_cell.angle_alpha   90.00
_cell.angle_beta   90.00
_cell.angle_gamma   90.00
#
_symmetry.space_group_name_H-M   'P 1'
#
loop_
_entity.id
_entity.type
_entity.pdbx_description
1 polymer ?
#
loop_
_entity_poly.entity_id
_entity_poly.type
_entity_poly.pdbx_seq_one_letter_code
_entity_poly.pdbx_strand_id
1 'polypeptide(L)'
;MAQLGRSACEDWLYDEGEDCSKSVYVAKLEELRALGDPITLRQTEEEVRPPAINNLRSLAEGYLAFAASTDPRYAHISSEERDTVAREAQAALAWLSDKVGLQSQSKKHDAPVLLSSDIAKKAETLERVARPITTKPAPKPAAPAPAPAQPSPTPEEPMDADGAPAAEGGAAKPEGAAEDVPMDNA
;
A
#
# COMPACT_ATOMS: atom_id res chain seq x y z
N MET A 1 -40.67 20.12 -2.26
CA MET A 1 -40.08 19.40 -1.11
C MET A 1 -39.01 20.23 -0.41
N ALA A 2 -37.83 20.50 -0.99
CA ALA A 2 -36.74 21.18 -0.28
C ALA A 2 -37.08 22.57 0.31
N GLN A 3 -37.94 23.37 -0.37
CA GLN A 3 -38.32 24.71 0.09
C GLN A 3 -38.93 24.73 1.50
N LEU A 4 -39.74 23.73 1.86
CA LEU A 4 -40.48 23.69 3.13
C LEU A 4 -39.56 23.40 4.34
N GLY A 5 -38.53 22.58 4.14
CA GLY A 5 -37.60 22.20 5.21
C GLY A 5 -36.58 23.30 5.56
N ARG A 6 -36.23 24.17 4.60
CA ARG A 6 -35.37 25.33 4.90
C ARG A 6 -36.11 26.33 5.78
N SER A 7 -37.29 26.78 5.38
CA SER A 7 -38.05 27.77 6.15
C SER A 7 -38.34 27.27 7.56
N ALA A 8 -38.86 26.05 7.74
CA ALA A 8 -39.12 25.51 9.07
C ALA A 8 -37.86 25.37 9.97
N CYS A 9 -36.67 25.26 9.39
CA CYS A 9 -35.41 25.28 10.14
C CYS A 9 -34.94 26.72 10.48
N GLU A 10 -35.22 27.67 9.60
CA GLU A 10 -34.93 29.09 9.78
C GLU A 10 -35.87 29.69 10.85
N ASP A 11 -37.17 29.42 10.74
CA ASP A 11 -38.19 29.74 11.73
C ASP A 11 -37.82 29.16 13.11
N TRP A 12 -37.46 27.86 13.17
CA TRP A 12 -36.99 27.22 14.40
C TRP A 12 -35.75 27.90 15.00
N LEU A 13 -34.79 28.34 14.17
CA LEU A 13 -33.57 28.99 14.63
C LEU A 13 -33.84 30.36 15.27
N TYR A 14 -34.83 31.10 14.77
CA TYR A 14 -35.20 32.43 15.27
C TYR A 14 -36.25 32.41 16.39
N ASP A 15 -37.06 31.36 16.52
CA ASP A 15 -38.08 31.24 17.58
C ASP A 15 -37.60 30.35 18.75
N GLU A 16 -37.60 29.02 18.55
CA GLU A 16 -37.30 28.05 19.62
C GLU A 16 -35.79 27.89 19.90
N GLY A 17 -34.96 28.22 18.90
CA GLY A 17 -33.52 28.01 18.92
C GLY A 17 -32.76 29.04 19.76
N GLU A 18 -33.18 30.31 19.76
CA GLU A 18 -32.43 31.44 20.32
C GLU A 18 -32.01 31.20 21.79
N ASP A 19 -32.95 30.75 22.63
CA ASP A 19 -32.74 30.47 24.06
C ASP A 19 -32.40 28.98 24.36
N CYS A 20 -32.25 28.12 23.34
CA CYS A 20 -32.09 26.68 23.57
C CYS A 20 -30.66 26.28 23.98
N SER A 21 -30.55 25.20 24.77
CA SER A 21 -29.25 24.71 25.21
C SER A 21 -28.45 24.09 24.05
N LYS A 22 -27.11 24.10 24.16
CA LYS A 22 -26.20 23.51 23.15
C LYS A 22 -26.57 22.08 22.75
N SER A 23 -27.11 21.25 23.64
CA SER A 23 -27.50 19.87 23.30
C SER A 23 -28.70 19.82 22.34
N VAL A 24 -29.64 20.76 22.46
CA VAL A 24 -30.80 20.90 21.56
C VAL A 24 -30.33 21.37 20.18
N TYR A 25 -29.42 22.35 20.12
CA TYR A 25 -28.76 22.75 18.88
C TYR A 25 -28.02 21.59 18.18
N VAL A 26 -27.30 20.75 18.92
CA VAL A 26 -26.61 19.58 18.35
C VAL A 26 -27.62 18.57 17.80
N ALA A 27 -28.70 18.27 18.54
CA ALA A 27 -29.75 17.37 18.07
C ALA A 27 -30.43 17.90 16.79
N LYS A 28 -30.71 19.21 16.69
CA LYS A 28 -31.25 19.82 15.48
C LYS A 28 -30.28 19.74 14.30
N LEU A 29 -28.98 19.96 14.54
CA LEU A 29 -27.95 19.79 13.53
C LEU A 29 -27.85 18.34 13.03
N GLU A 30 -28.00 17.36 13.91
CA GLU A 30 -28.02 15.93 13.56
C GLU A 30 -29.26 15.56 12.72
N GLU A 31 -30.44 16.11 13.04
CA GLU A 31 -31.66 15.96 12.22
C GLU A 31 -31.46 16.48 10.78
N LEU A 32 -30.86 17.67 10.64
CA LEU A 32 -30.57 18.27 9.33
C LEU A 32 -29.52 17.49 8.55
N ARG A 33 -28.48 16.99 9.24
CA ARG A 33 -27.45 16.12 8.65
C ARG A 33 -28.02 14.78 8.19
N ALA A 34 -28.94 14.17 8.93
CA ALA A 34 -29.60 12.94 8.51
C ALA A 34 -30.34 13.07 7.17
N LEU A 35 -30.79 14.28 6.81
CA LEU A 35 -31.39 14.61 5.51
C LEU A 35 -30.33 14.97 4.45
N GLY A 36 -29.31 15.75 4.83
CA GLY A 36 -28.29 16.28 3.92
C GLY A 36 -27.17 15.29 3.55
N ASP A 37 -26.62 14.58 4.53
CA ASP A 37 -25.46 13.70 4.37
C ASP A 37 -25.68 12.60 3.33
N PRO A 38 -26.87 11.94 3.21
CA PRO A 38 -27.13 11.00 2.12
C PRO A 38 -27.11 11.64 0.73
N ILE A 39 -27.44 12.93 0.60
CA ILE A 39 -27.38 13.67 -0.67
C ILE A 39 -25.91 13.95 -1.03
N THR A 40 -25.14 14.48 -0.07
CA THR A 40 -23.70 14.70 -0.22
C THR A 40 -22.97 13.41 -0.57
N LEU A 41 -23.25 12.32 0.16
CA LEU A 41 -22.67 10.99 -0.10
C LEU A 41 -22.96 10.51 -1.52
N ARG A 42 -24.21 10.61 -2.01
CA ARG A 42 -24.56 10.24 -3.39
C ARG A 42 -23.79 11.05 -4.43
N GLN A 43 -23.63 12.36 -4.22
CA GLN A 43 -22.86 13.21 -5.12
C GLN A 43 -21.39 12.80 -5.13
N THR A 44 -20.74 12.79 -3.96
CA THR A 44 -19.32 12.45 -3.84
C THR A 44 -19.03 11.06 -4.41
N GLU A 45 -19.87 10.07 -4.11
CA GLU A 45 -19.73 8.71 -4.65
C GLU A 45 -19.88 8.64 -6.17
N GLU A 46 -20.69 9.49 -6.82
CA GLU A 46 -20.76 9.51 -8.28
C GLU A 46 -19.45 10.05 -8.92
N GLU A 47 -18.74 10.92 -8.21
CA GLU A 47 -17.44 11.47 -8.62
C GLU A 47 -16.28 10.49 -8.32
N VAL A 48 -16.26 9.84 -7.14
CA VAL A 48 -15.13 9.00 -6.69
C VAL A 48 -15.25 7.51 -7.07
N ARG A 49 -16.45 6.97 -7.31
CA ARG A 49 -16.64 5.55 -7.64
C ARG A 49 -16.05 5.17 -9.00
N PRO A 50 -16.19 5.94 -10.10
CA PRO A 50 -15.58 5.59 -11.39
C PRO A 50 -14.05 5.40 -11.36
N PRO A 51 -13.23 6.31 -10.78
CA PRO A 51 -11.78 6.06 -10.67
C PRO A 51 -11.48 4.90 -9.72
N ALA A 52 -12.23 4.70 -8.63
CA ALA A 52 -12.05 3.55 -7.74
C ALA A 52 -12.28 2.21 -8.47
N ILE A 53 -13.34 2.09 -9.29
CA ILE A 53 -13.63 0.92 -10.12
C ILE A 53 -12.44 0.63 -11.06
N ASN A 54 -11.92 1.66 -11.74
CA ASN A 54 -10.80 1.51 -12.66
C ASN A 54 -9.51 1.09 -11.95
N ASN A 55 -9.24 1.62 -10.75
CA ASN A 55 -8.07 1.25 -9.96
C ASN A 55 -8.12 -0.23 -9.52
N LEU A 56 -9.25 -0.70 -8.97
CA LEU A 56 -9.39 -2.11 -8.59
C LEU A 56 -9.31 -3.05 -9.80
N ARG A 57 -9.89 -2.65 -10.95
CA ARG A 57 -9.79 -3.42 -12.19
C ARG A 57 -8.34 -3.55 -12.65
N SER A 58 -7.64 -2.42 -12.79
CA SER A 58 -6.23 -2.37 -13.22
C SER A 58 -5.31 -3.19 -12.29
N LEU A 59 -5.52 -3.07 -10.97
CA LEU A 59 -4.81 -3.86 -9.96
C LEU A 59 -5.01 -5.38 -10.16
N ALA A 60 -6.26 -5.82 -10.31
CA ALA A 60 -6.57 -7.23 -10.51
C ALA A 60 -6.07 -7.76 -11.88
N GLU A 61 -6.18 -6.97 -12.94
CA GLU A 61 -5.62 -7.30 -14.26
C GLU A 61 -4.09 -7.40 -14.21
N GLY A 62 -3.41 -6.52 -13.47
CA GLY A 62 -1.97 -6.59 -13.21
C GLY A 62 -1.56 -7.87 -12.48
N TYR A 63 -2.33 -8.30 -11.48
CA TYR A 63 -2.11 -9.57 -10.78
C TYR A 63 -2.40 -10.80 -11.65
N LEU A 64 -3.35 -10.72 -12.57
CA LEU A 64 -3.58 -11.78 -13.57
C LEU A 64 -2.45 -11.86 -14.60
N ALA A 65 -1.95 -10.71 -15.07
CA ALA A 65 -0.77 -10.65 -15.94
C ALA A 65 0.48 -11.21 -15.24
N PHE A 66 0.68 -10.91 -13.95
CA PHE A 66 1.69 -11.58 -13.13
C PHE A 66 1.48 -13.10 -13.07
N ALA A 67 0.26 -13.57 -12.82
CA ALA A 67 -0.04 -15.00 -12.73
C ALA A 67 0.12 -15.75 -14.08
N ALA A 68 0.03 -15.06 -15.21
CA ALA A 68 0.27 -15.60 -16.55
C ALA A 68 1.72 -15.41 -17.09
N SER A 69 2.52 -14.54 -16.45
CA SER A 69 3.87 -14.19 -16.91
C SER A 69 4.85 -15.36 -17.03
N THR A 70 5.78 -15.31 -17.97
CA THR A 70 6.91 -16.26 -18.09
C THR A 70 8.26 -15.62 -17.75
N ASP A 71 8.25 -14.45 -17.11
CA ASP A 71 9.45 -13.69 -16.75
C ASP A 71 10.35 -14.48 -15.77
N PRO A 72 11.66 -14.65 -16.06
CA PRO A 72 12.62 -15.30 -15.17
C PRO A 72 12.65 -14.73 -13.74
N ARG A 73 12.27 -13.45 -13.55
CA ARG A 73 12.16 -12.81 -12.22
C ARG A 73 11.12 -13.43 -11.31
N TYR A 74 10.21 -14.25 -11.83
CA TYR A 74 9.16 -14.94 -11.07
C TYR A 74 9.31 -16.47 -11.11
N ALA A 75 10.40 -17.00 -11.65
CA ALA A 75 10.62 -18.45 -11.80
C ALA A 75 10.74 -19.22 -10.48
N HIS A 76 10.97 -18.53 -9.36
CA HIS A 76 11.03 -19.10 -8.00
C HIS A 76 9.68 -19.11 -7.26
N ILE A 77 8.61 -18.62 -7.89
CA ILE A 77 7.26 -18.57 -7.34
C ILE A 77 6.52 -19.82 -7.80
N SER A 78 5.91 -20.57 -6.88
CA SER A 78 5.26 -21.85 -7.23
C SER A 78 3.99 -21.63 -8.06
N SER A 79 3.56 -22.64 -8.83
CA SER A 79 2.27 -22.56 -9.54
C SER A 79 1.13 -22.27 -8.56
N GLU A 80 1.12 -22.96 -7.41
CA GLU A 80 0.09 -22.79 -6.38
C GLU A 80 0.00 -21.36 -5.82
N GLU A 81 1.14 -20.68 -5.63
CA GLU A 81 1.19 -19.27 -5.24
C GLU A 81 0.58 -18.38 -6.34
N ARG A 82 0.90 -18.64 -7.61
CA ARG A 82 0.39 -17.89 -8.76
C ARG A 82 -1.10 -18.13 -9.01
N ASP A 83 -1.55 -19.36 -8.90
CA ASP A 83 -2.95 -19.78 -9.02
C ASP A 83 -3.80 -19.17 -7.90
N THR A 84 -3.23 -19.04 -6.69
CA THR A 84 -3.87 -18.35 -5.56
C THR A 84 -4.07 -16.85 -5.85
N VAL A 85 -3.08 -16.18 -6.43
CA VAL A 85 -3.18 -14.77 -6.87
C VAL A 85 -4.20 -14.61 -8.00
N ALA A 86 -4.17 -15.49 -9.00
CA ALA A 86 -5.11 -15.47 -10.12
C ALA A 86 -6.57 -15.64 -9.64
N ARG A 87 -6.81 -16.58 -8.72
CA ARG A 87 -8.14 -16.84 -8.16
C ARG A 87 -8.68 -15.64 -7.38
N GLU A 88 -7.88 -15.00 -6.53
CA GLU A 88 -8.36 -13.83 -5.77
C GLU A 88 -8.59 -12.61 -6.69
N ALA A 89 -7.73 -12.41 -7.70
CA ALA A 89 -7.93 -11.36 -8.70
C ALA A 89 -9.21 -11.59 -9.54
N GLN A 90 -9.47 -12.82 -10.00
CA GLN A 90 -10.73 -13.19 -10.66
C GLN A 90 -11.94 -12.99 -9.74
N ALA A 91 -11.85 -13.38 -8.49
CA ALA A 91 -12.92 -13.19 -7.51
C ALA A 91 -13.20 -11.69 -7.24
N ALA A 92 -12.15 -10.84 -7.23
CA ALA A 92 -12.29 -9.40 -7.12
C ALA A 92 -12.95 -8.77 -8.36
N LEU A 93 -12.58 -9.18 -9.57
CA LEU A 93 -13.20 -8.72 -10.82
C LEU A 93 -14.67 -9.17 -10.93
N ALA A 94 -14.98 -10.42 -10.57
CA ALA A 94 -16.34 -10.94 -10.57
C ALA A 94 -17.25 -10.17 -9.59
N TRP A 95 -16.76 -9.94 -8.37
CA TRP A 95 -17.45 -9.10 -7.37
C TRP A 95 -17.66 -7.67 -7.86
N LEU A 96 -16.64 -7.06 -8.48
CA LEU A 96 -16.72 -5.70 -9.00
C LEU A 96 -17.76 -5.60 -10.13
N SER A 97 -17.80 -6.59 -11.02
CA SER A 97 -18.78 -6.68 -12.11
C SER A 97 -20.22 -6.79 -11.57
N ASP A 98 -20.46 -7.68 -10.60
CA ASP A 98 -21.76 -7.82 -9.92
C ASP A 98 -22.20 -6.49 -9.29
N LYS A 99 -21.34 -5.86 -8.48
CA LYS A 99 -21.68 -4.63 -7.76
C LYS A 99 -21.88 -3.43 -8.69
N VAL A 100 -21.11 -3.32 -9.77
CA VAL A 100 -21.36 -2.30 -10.82
C VAL A 100 -22.68 -2.57 -11.55
N GLY A 101 -23.01 -3.84 -11.82
CA GLY A 101 -24.29 -4.23 -12.41
C GLY A 101 -25.51 -3.95 -11.52
N LEU A 102 -25.37 -4.07 -10.19
CA LEU A 102 -26.42 -3.68 -9.24
C LEU A 102 -26.52 -2.15 -9.09
N GLN A 103 -25.39 -1.44 -9.10
CA GLN A 103 -25.37 0.02 -9.04
C GLN A 103 -26.02 0.67 -10.28
N SER A 104 -25.82 0.11 -11.48
CA SER A 104 -26.40 0.66 -12.72
C SER A 104 -27.93 0.48 -12.83
N GLN A 105 -28.50 -0.45 -12.08
CA GLN A 105 -29.96 -0.66 -11.96
C GLN A 105 -30.61 0.25 -10.89
N SER A 106 -29.80 0.88 -10.04
CA SER A 106 -30.29 1.74 -8.95
C SER A 106 -30.65 3.14 -9.46
N LYS A 107 -31.70 3.77 -8.93
CA LYS A 107 -32.07 5.14 -9.35
C LYS A 107 -31.12 6.15 -8.73
N LYS A 108 -30.91 7.29 -9.40
CA LYS A 108 -30.00 8.37 -8.95
C LYS A 108 -30.30 8.93 -7.55
N HIS A 109 -31.52 8.75 -7.04
CA HIS A 109 -31.92 9.19 -5.70
C HIS A 109 -31.85 8.08 -4.63
N ASP A 110 -31.69 6.81 -5.03
CA ASP A 110 -31.59 5.68 -4.10
C ASP A 110 -30.19 5.65 -3.46
N ALA A 111 -30.04 4.96 -2.34
CA ALA A 111 -28.74 4.79 -1.69
C ALA A 111 -27.79 3.99 -2.63
N PRO A 112 -26.50 4.36 -2.77
CA PRO A 112 -25.57 3.58 -3.57
C PRO A 112 -25.39 2.16 -3.01
N VAL A 113 -25.42 1.17 -3.90
CA VAL A 113 -25.18 -0.26 -3.61
C VAL A 113 -23.68 -0.58 -3.64
N LEU A 114 -22.89 0.26 -4.30
CA LEU A 114 -21.43 0.18 -4.35
C LEU A 114 -20.82 1.51 -3.91
N LEU A 115 -20.16 1.51 -2.74
CA LEU A 115 -19.39 2.65 -2.24
C LEU A 115 -17.90 2.51 -2.60
N SER A 116 -17.24 3.65 -2.83
CA SER A 116 -15.80 3.76 -3.02
C SER A 116 -15.00 3.09 -1.90
N SER A 117 -15.47 3.20 -0.66
CA SER A 117 -14.85 2.56 0.51
C SER A 117 -14.89 1.04 0.47
N ASP A 118 -15.90 0.42 -0.16
CA ASP A 118 -15.98 -1.04 -0.29
C ASP A 118 -15.07 -1.55 -1.42
N ILE A 119 -14.93 -0.76 -2.49
CA ILE A 119 -13.94 -1.01 -3.54
C ILE A 119 -12.52 -0.96 -2.94
N ALA A 120 -12.22 0.05 -2.09
CA ALA A 120 -10.94 0.16 -1.41
C ALA A 120 -10.64 -1.06 -0.50
N LYS A 121 -11.58 -1.46 0.37
CA LYS A 121 -11.45 -2.67 1.20
C LYS A 121 -11.21 -3.95 0.37
N LYS A 122 -11.83 -4.05 -0.81
CA LYS A 122 -11.62 -5.20 -1.71
C LYS A 122 -10.25 -5.15 -2.38
N ALA A 123 -9.75 -3.97 -2.75
CA ALA A 123 -8.38 -3.77 -3.21
C ALA A 123 -7.35 -4.17 -2.14
N GLU A 124 -7.48 -3.64 -0.92
CA GLU A 124 -6.62 -3.99 0.23
C GLU A 124 -6.62 -5.51 0.51
N THR A 125 -7.77 -6.15 0.38
CA THR A 125 -7.88 -7.61 0.57
C THR A 125 -7.12 -8.39 -0.50
N LEU A 126 -7.21 -7.96 -1.77
CA LEU A 126 -6.46 -8.54 -2.88
C LEU A 126 -4.95 -8.31 -2.72
N GLU A 127 -4.53 -7.07 -2.42
CA GLU A 127 -3.11 -6.74 -2.21
C GLU A 127 -2.49 -7.53 -1.05
N ARG A 128 -3.23 -7.68 0.06
CA ARG A 128 -2.76 -8.44 1.24
C ARG A 128 -2.42 -9.90 0.90
N VAL A 129 -3.12 -10.50 -0.05
CA VAL A 129 -2.84 -11.87 -0.54
C VAL A 129 -1.74 -11.84 -1.60
N ALA A 130 -1.83 -10.94 -2.58
CA ALA A 130 -1.01 -11.00 -3.77
C ALA A 130 0.38 -10.34 -3.61
N ARG A 131 0.48 -9.21 -2.91
CA ARG A 131 1.74 -8.49 -2.67
C ARG A 131 2.85 -9.35 -2.07
N PRO A 132 2.66 -10.14 -0.98
CA PRO A 132 3.75 -10.97 -0.43
C PRO A 132 4.24 -12.04 -1.42
N ILE A 133 3.37 -12.49 -2.33
CA ILE A 133 3.72 -13.44 -3.40
C ILE A 133 4.50 -12.73 -4.51
N THR A 134 4.00 -11.60 -5.03
CA THR A 134 4.66 -10.88 -6.15
C THR A 134 5.99 -10.24 -5.75
N THR A 135 6.19 -9.86 -4.49
CA THR A 135 7.44 -9.27 -3.99
C THR A 135 8.39 -10.28 -3.36
N LYS A 136 8.08 -11.59 -3.41
CA LYS A 136 8.95 -12.66 -2.90
C LYS A 136 10.32 -12.57 -3.60
N PRO A 137 11.44 -12.38 -2.89
CA PRO A 137 12.75 -12.22 -3.54
C PRO A 137 13.19 -13.52 -4.19
N ALA A 138 13.85 -13.43 -5.35
CA ALA A 138 14.50 -14.57 -5.96
C ALA A 138 15.58 -15.13 -5.02
N PRO A 139 15.72 -16.47 -4.89
CA PRO A 139 16.77 -17.05 -4.07
C PRO A 139 18.14 -16.60 -4.59
N LYS A 140 19.04 -16.24 -3.68
CA LYS A 140 20.42 -15.87 -4.05
C LYS A 140 21.01 -16.98 -4.92
N PRO A 141 21.65 -16.66 -6.07
CA PRO A 141 22.39 -17.64 -6.84
C PRO A 141 23.33 -18.38 -5.91
N ALA A 142 23.34 -19.72 -5.98
CA ALA A 142 24.29 -20.51 -5.22
C ALA A 142 25.69 -19.99 -5.53
N ALA A 143 26.44 -19.62 -4.49
CA ALA A 143 27.83 -19.25 -4.67
C ALA A 143 28.52 -20.40 -5.41
N PRO A 144 29.31 -20.13 -6.48
CA PRO A 144 29.98 -21.20 -7.21
C PRO A 144 30.78 -22.03 -6.20
N ALA A 145 30.56 -23.36 -6.22
CA ALA A 145 31.24 -24.25 -5.30
C ALA A 145 32.75 -23.98 -5.35
N PRO A 146 33.44 -23.87 -4.21
CA PRO A 146 34.87 -23.60 -4.20
C PRO A 146 35.56 -24.64 -5.08
N ALA A 147 36.34 -24.17 -6.06
CA ALA A 147 37.00 -25.05 -7.00
C ALA A 147 37.82 -26.10 -6.24
N PRO A 148 37.81 -27.38 -6.66
CA PRO A 148 38.55 -28.43 -5.97
C PRO A 148 40.03 -28.02 -5.88
N ALA A 149 40.56 -27.98 -4.66
CA ALA A 149 41.92 -27.55 -4.40
C ALA A 149 42.90 -28.37 -5.23
N GLN A 150 43.72 -27.70 -6.05
CA GLN A 150 44.81 -28.39 -6.74
C GLN A 150 45.88 -28.80 -5.72
N PRO A 151 46.46 -30.00 -5.85
CA PRO A 151 47.52 -30.45 -4.97
C PRO A 151 48.80 -29.65 -5.19
N SER A 152 49.37 -29.13 -4.10
CA SER A 152 50.66 -28.44 -4.10
C SER A 152 51.81 -29.36 -4.52
N PRO A 153 52.73 -28.93 -5.40
CA PRO A 153 54.02 -29.60 -5.55
C PRO A 153 54.97 -29.27 -4.39
N THR A 154 55.88 -30.20 -4.16
CA THR A 154 56.79 -30.39 -3.02
C THR A 154 57.97 -29.38 -2.91
N PRO A 155 58.73 -29.38 -1.79
CA PRO A 155 59.67 -28.32 -1.44
C PRO A 155 61.09 -28.49 -2.00
N GLU A 156 61.80 -27.37 -2.13
CA GLU A 156 63.26 -27.30 -2.07
C GLU A 156 63.68 -26.18 -1.10
N GLU A 157 64.41 -26.56 -0.06
CA GLU A 157 65.29 -25.71 0.77
C GLU A 157 66.72 -26.14 0.42
N PRO A 158 67.76 -25.28 0.52
CA PRO A 158 68.19 -24.84 1.86
C PRO A 158 68.85 -23.45 1.97
N MET A 159 68.82 -22.89 3.20
CA MET A 159 69.91 -22.19 3.91
C MET A 159 70.56 -20.93 3.26
N ASP A 160 71.07 -19.94 4.01
CA ASP A 160 71.51 -19.93 5.42
C ASP A 160 71.46 -18.50 6.01
N ALA A 161 71.39 -18.40 7.35
CA ALA A 161 71.77 -17.25 8.22
C ALA A 161 71.13 -15.85 7.94
N ASP A 162 70.92 -14.96 8.91
CA ASP A 162 71.37 -14.87 10.31
C ASP A 162 70.35 -14.04 11.13
N GLY A 163 70.48 -13.97 12.47
CA GLY A 163 69.98 -12.82 13.25
C GLY A 163 68.64 -12.99 14.00
N ALA A 164 68.72 -13.47 15.24
CA ALA A 164 67.71 -13.28 16.29
C ALA A 164 67.83 -11.85 16.93
N PRO A 165 67.06 -11.49 17.98
CA PRO A 165 65.61 -11.58 18.18
C PRO A 165 64.99 -10.25 18.69
N ALA A 166 63.66 -10.26 18.92
CA ALA A 166 62.92 -9.51 19.96
C ALA A 166 62.94 -7.96 20.02
N ALA A 167 61.74 -7.37 20.06
CA ALA A 167 61.37 -6.35 21.07
C ALA A 167 59.84 -6.16 21.12
N GLU A 168 59.28 -6.08 22.34
CA GLU A 168 57.97 -5.48 22.60
C GLU A 168 58.04 -3.94 22.59
N GLY A 169 56.87 -3.30 22.51
CA GLY A 169 56.68 -1.86 22.72
C GLY A 169 56.43 -1.09 21.41
N GLY A 170 55.53 -0.12 21.37
CA GLY A 170 54.67 0.41 22.43
C GLY A 170 53.79 1.55 21.87
N ALA A 171 52.79 1.96 22.65
CA ALA A 171 51.76 2.93 22.28
C ALA A 171 52.24 4.23 21.59
N ALA A 172 51.42 4.75 20.67
CA ALA A 172 51.00 6.17 20.68
C ALA A 172 49.79 6.44 19.74
N LYS A 173 48.86 7.26 20.24
CA LYS A 173 47.80 7.97 19.50
C LYS A 173 48.27 9.42 19.28
N PRO A 174 47.99 10.05 18.13
CA PRO A 174 47.13 11.27 18.12
C PRO A 174 46.15 11.21 16.92
N GLU A 175 44.97 11.83 16.84
CA GLU A 175 44.33 13.04 17.40
C GLU A 175 44.67 14.38 16.70
N GLY A 176 43.60 15.09 16.30
CA GLY A 176 43.54 16.23 15.37
C GLY A 176 42.44 15.96 14.30
N ALA A 177 41.29 16.63 14.21
CA ALA A 177 40.98 18.07 14.21
C ALA A 177 41.69 18.80 13.04
N ALA A 178 41.03 19.53 12.13
CA ALA A 178 39.60 19.79 11.91
C ALA A 178 39.35 19.97 10.37
N GLU A 179 38.41 20.70 9.77
CA GLU A 179 37.46 21.73 10.24
C GLU A 179 36.22 21.85 9.31
N ASP A 180 35.44 22.90 9.56
CA ASP A 180 34.07 23.28 9.16
C ASP A 180 33.99 24.08 7.83
N VAL A 181 32.94 23.88 7.01
CA VAL A 181 32.54 24.83 5.93
C VAL A 181 31.02 24.77 5.68
N PRO A 182 30.26 25.83 6.00
CA PRO A 182 28.92 26.05 5.49
C PRO A 182 28.96 26.99 4.27
N MET A 183 28.07 26.78 3.29
CA MET A 183 27.83 27.79 2.25
C MET A 183 26.33 27.88 1.93
N ASP A 184 25.76 29.04 2.28
CA ASP A 184 24.42 29.49 1.94
C ASP A 184 24.13 29.39 0.44
N ASN A 185 22.85 29.22 0.09
CA ASN A 185 22.37 29.56 -1.24
C ASN A 185 20.92 30.06 -1.16
N ALA A 186 20.70 31.28 -1.63
CA ALA A 186 19.41 31.96 -1.78
C ALA A 186 19.27 32.42 -3.24
#